data_AF-A0A1F8NXJ0-F1
#
_entry.id   AF-A0A1F8NXJ0-F1
#
_cell.length_a   1.000
_cell.length_b   1.000
_cell.length_c   1.000
_cell.angle_alpha   90.00
_cell.angle_beta   90.00
_cell.angle_gamma   90.00
#
_symmetry.space_group_name_H-M   'P 1'
#
loop_
_entity.id
_entity.type
_entity.pdbx_description
1 polymer ?
#
loop_
_entity_poly.entity_id
_entity_poly.type
_entity_poly.pdbx_seq_one_letter_code
_entity_poly.pdbx_strand_id
1 'polypeptide(L)'
;MTNQRDDMLRSKMLGAMLRLKRKEKGKSLKETAALIGSTTGKLSAYERGKKNISLPELELFAYQFGIPLKYFLRLDTQTEVRRSIPEADLLLSLRQKMIGAQLRSHRTEADISLRKLAKTLHIPPSRLSAYERGTRAIPINELEAIAAALDHEIEEYIDHDGPVAELQQQLQAIEMLSKLSPELRDFLSKPVNEPYLRIAKQLSELQVEKLRTVAEGLLEITL
;
A
#
# COMPACT_ATOMS: atom_id res chain seq x y z
N MET A 1 -25.20 10.47 -33.18
CA MET A 1 -25.72 11.68 -32.53
C MET A 1 -25.39 11.57 -31.05
N THR A 2 -24.34 12.26 -30.59
CA THR A 2 -23.88 12.23 -29.21
C THR A 2 -24.96 12.81 -28.31
N ASN A 3 -25.41 12.02 -27.34
CA ASN A 3 -26.56 12.32 -26.50
C ASN A 3 -26.18 13.48 -25.57
N GLN A 4 -26.63 14.71 -25.83
CA GLN A 4 -26.25 15.91 -25.06
C GLN A 4 -26.47 15.77 -23.53
N ARG A 5 -27.41 14.90 -23.13
CA ARG A 5 -27.65 14.56 -21.71
C ARG A 5 -26.49 13.76 -21.11
N ASP A 6 -25.92 12.82 -21.86
CA ASP A 6 -24.82 11.96 -21.42
C ASP A 6 -23.53 12.79 -21.29
N ASP A 7 -23.30 13.74 -22.21
CA ASP A 7 -22.19 14.68 -22.13
C ASP A 7 -22.28 15.58 -20.89
N MET A 8 -23.47 16.10 -20.59
CA MET A 8 -23.67 16.96 -19.41
C MET A 8 -23.52 16.18 -18.09
N LEU A 9 -24.00 14.93 -18.04
CA LEU A 9 -23.80 14.04 -16.89
C LEU A 9 -22.31 13.74 -16.69
N ARG A 10 -21.60 13.40 -17.76
CA ARG A 10 -20.15 13.15 -17.75
C ARG A 10 -19.38 14.34 -17.21
N SER A 11 -19.67 15.56 -17.69
CA SER A 11 -19.01 16.79 -17.23
C SER A 11 -19.26 17.07 -15.75
N LYS A 12 -20.47 16.81 -15.25
CA LYS A 12 -20.78 16.96 -13.81
C LYS A 12 -20.04 15.94 -12.95
N MET A 13 -20.00 14.68 -13.36
CA MET A 13 -19.28 13.63 -12.62
C MET A 13 -17.78 13.91 -12.61
N LEU A 14 -17.18 14.24 -13.75
CA LEU A 14 -15.77 14.62 -13.84
C LEU A 14 -15.47 15.84 -12.95
N GLY A 15 -16.29 16.89 -13.02
CA GLY A 15 -16.15 18.06 -12.15
C GLY A 15 -16.22 17.72 -10.66
N ALA A 16 -17.14 16.83 -10.27
CA ALA A 16 -17.24 16.35 -8.89
C ALA A 16 -15.99 15.57 -8.46
N MET A 17 -15.43 14.71 -9.33
CA MET A 17 -14.19 13.98 -9.04
C MET A 17 -13.00 14.92 -8.87
N LEU A 18 -12.83 15.92 -9.75
CA LEU A 18 -11.78 16.93 -9.62
C LEU A 18 -11.88 17.66 -8.27
N ARG A 19 -13.09 18.07 -7.89
CA ARG A 19 -13.35 18.75 -6.61
C ARG A 19 -13.04 17.86 -5.43
N LEU A 20 -13.44 16.58 -5.48
CA LEU A 20 -13.20 15.60 -4.43
C LEU A 20 -11.70 15.41 -4.22
N LYS A 21 -10.95 15.08 -5.28
CA LYS A 21 -9.51 14.83 -5.23
C LYS A 21 -8.71 16.07 -4.83
N ARG A 22 -9.16 17.26 -5.25
CA ARG A 22 -8.59 18.51 -4.75
C ARG A 22 -8.74 18.67 -3.25
N LYS A 23 -9.93 18.41 -2.72
CA LYS A 23 -10.23 18.53 -1.29
C LYS A 23 -9.53 17.46 -0.44
N GLU A 24 -9.43 16.22 -0.92
CA GLU A 24 -8.68 15.14 -0.26
C GLU A 24 -7.22 15.53 0.00
N LYS A 25 -6.60 16.27 -0.93
CA LYS A 25 -5.24 16.81 -0.79
C LYS A 25 -5.18 18.19 -0.12
N GLY A 26 -6.30 18.71 0.39
CA GLY A 26 -6.37 20.00 1.09
C GLY A 26 -6.06 21.24 0.24
N LYS A 27 -6.02 21.16 -1.10
CA LYS A 27 -5.62 22.29 -1.95
C LYS A 27 -6.76 23.27 -2.21
N SER A 28 -6.44 24.56 -2.21
CA SER A 28 -7.37 25.62 -2.59
C SER A 28 -7.59 25.66 -4.11
N LEU A 29 -8.68 26.30 -4.54
CA LEU A 29 -8.93 26.52 -5.98
C LEU A 29 -7.81 27.34 -6.63
N LYS A 30 -7.21 28.29 -5.90
CA LYS A 30 -6.14 29.15 -6.42
C LYS A 30 -4.87 28.36 -6.70
N GLU A 31 -4.45 27.54 -5.74
CA GLU A 31 -3.27 26.69 -5.88
C GLU A 31 -3.47 25.67 -7.01
N THR A 32 -4.59 24.97 -7.04
CA THR A 32 -4.85 23.97 -8.07
C THR A 32 -4.93 24.58 -9.47
N ALA A 33 -5.54 25.76 -9.61
CA ALA A 33 -5.61 26.44 -10.90
C ALA A 33 -4.20 26.77 -11.41
N ALA A 34 -3.32 27.29 -10.55
CA ALA A 34 -1.93 27.57 -10.91
C ALA A 34 -1.17 26.30 -11.34
N LEU A 35 -1.38 25.18 -10.64
CA LEU A 35 -0.68 23.92 -10.91
C LEU A 35 -1.04 23.30 -12.27
N ILE A 36 -2.23 23.58 -12.80
CA ILE A 36 -2.68 23.07 -14.10
C ILE A 36 -2.67 24.14 -15.20
N GLY A 37 -2.04 25.30 -14.96
CA GLY A 37 -1.97 26.39 -15.93
C GLY A 37 -3.33 27.03 -16.26
N SER A 38 -4.28 27.01 -15.32
CA SER A 38 -5.64 27.54 -15.49
C SER A 38 -5.93 28.68 -14.51
N THR A 39 -7.13 29.26 -14.60
CA THR A 39 -7.56 30.31 -13.67
C THR A 39 -8.53 29.76 -12.63
N THR A 40 -8.61 30.41 -11.47
CA THR A 40 -9.54 30.05 -10.38
C THR A 40 -10.98 29.94 -10.87
N GLY A 41 -11.39 30.88 -11.74
CA GLY A 41 -12.72 30.89 -12.36
C GLY A 41 -12.96 29.73 -13.31
N LYS A 42 -11.97 29.39 -14.16
CA LYS A 42 -12.03 28.23 -15.06
C LYS A 42 -12.12 26.92 -14.27
N LEU A 43 -11.23 26.71 -13.31
CA LEU A 43 -11.25 25.52 -12.45
C LEU A 43 -12.58 25.38 -11.71
N SER A 44 -13.10 26.47 -11.15
CA SER A 44 -14.40 26.47 -10.49
C SER A 44 -15.55 26.12 -11.45
N ALA A 45 -15.47 26.51 -12.72
CA ALA A 45 -16.42 26.11 -13.75
C ALA A 45 -16.29 24.62 -14.13
N TYR A 46 -15.06 24.09 -14.18
CA TYR A 46 -14.79 22.66 -14.39
C TYR A 46 -15.41 21.82 -13.27
N GLU A 47 -15.17 22.17 -12.00
CA GLU A 47 -15.69 21.44 -10.84
C GLU A 47 -17.22 21.41 -10.73
N ARG A 48 -17.89 22.40 -11.32
CA ARG A 48 -19.36 22.45 -11.38
C ARG A 48 -19.95 21.78 -12.63
N GLY A 49 -19.10 21.26 -13.52
CA GLY A 49 -19.51 20.72 -14.82
C GLY A 49 -20.09 21.78 -15.76
N LYS A 50 -19.81 23.08 -15.53
CA LYS A 50 -20.27 24.18 -16.40
C LYS A 50 -19.37 24.38 -17.62
N LYS A 51 -18.10 23.97 -17.51
CA LYS A 51 -17.12 23.93 -18.61
C LYS A 51 -16.40 22.60 -18.56
N ASN A 52 -15.94 22.16 -19.71
CA ASN A 52 -15.12 20.96 -19.82
C ASN A 52 -13.65 21.33 -19.62
N ILE A 53 -12.94 20.53 -18.83
CA ILE A 53 -11.50 20.57 -18.74
C ILE A 53 -10.90 19.98 -20.02
N SER A 54 -9.82 20.57 -20.53
CA SER A 54 -9.08 20.00 -21.66
C SER A 54 -8.23 18.79 -21.23
N LEU A 55 -7.82 17.95 -22.17
CA LEU A 55 -6.94 16.81 -21.88
C LEU A 55 -5.61 17.24 -21.23
N PRO A 56 -4.88 18.27 -21.73
CA PRO A 56 -3.64 18.71 -21.08
C PRO A 56 -3.84 19.24 -19.66
N GLU A 57 -4.91 20.00 -19.41
CA GLU A 57 -5.25 20.46 -18.05
C GLU A 57 -5.57 19.27 -17.13
N LEU A 58 -6.25 18.23 -17.65
CA LEU A 58 -6.57 17.02 -16.91
C LEU A 58 -5.35 16.13 -16.66
N GLU A 59 -4.41 16.06 -17.60
CA GLU A 59 -3.12 15.38 -17.47
C GLU A 59 -2.26 16.03 -16.38
N LEU A 60 -2.16 17.37 -16.39
CA LEU A 60 -1.46 18.11 -15.33
C LEU A 60 -2.14 17.92 -13.97
N PHE A 61 -3.48 17.91 -13.94
CA PHE A 61 -4.22 17.58 -12.72
C PHE A 61 -3.89 16.16 -12.25
N ALA A 62 -3.98 15.16 -13.12
CA ALA A 62 -3.69 13.77 -12.82
C ALA A 62 -2.27 13.59 -12.25
N TYR A 63 -1.28 14.18 -12.92
CA TYR A 63 0.12 14.19 -12.50
C TYR A 63 0.29 14.82 -11.11
N GLN A 64 -0.22 16.04 -10.92
CA GLN A 64 -0.01 16.80 -9.70
C GLN A 64 -0.67 16.18 -8.45
N PHE A 65 -1.74 15.42 -8.66
CA PHE A 65 -2.49 14.75 -7.60
C PHE A 65 -2.10 13.27 -7.44
N GLY A 66 -1.19 12.74 -8.28
CA GLY A 66 -0.72 11.36 -8.23
C GLY A 66 -1.80 10.34 -8.62
N ILE A 67 -2.71 10.71 -9.53
CA ILE A 67 -3.86 9.90 -9.92
C ILE A 67 -3.66 9.45 -11.38
N PRO A 68 -3.75 8.15 -11.71
CA PRO A 68 -3.68 7.69 -13.09
C PRO A 68 -4.75 8.36 -13.96
N LEU A 69 -4.37 8.96 -15.09
CA LEU A 69 -5.28 9.68 -15.99
C LEU A 69 -6.53 8.85 -16.36
N LYS A 70 -6.33 7.53 -16.56
CA LYS A 70 -7.40 6.56 -16.86
C LYS A 70 -8.57 6.59 -15.87
N TYR A 71 -8.32 6.97 -14.61
CA TYR A 71 -9.35 7.11 -13.57
C TYR A 71 -10.39 8.19 -13.94
N PHE A 72 -9.96 9.29 -14.54
CA PHE A 72 -10.86 10.36 -14.98
C PHE A 72 -11.55 10.02 -16.31
N LEU A 73 -10.92 9.18 -17.14
CA LEU A 73 -11.42 8.83 -18.47
C LEU A 73 -12.45 7.69 -18.43
N ARG A 74 -12.24 6.70 -17.56
CA ARG A 74 -13.14 5.58 -17.28
C ARG A 74 -14.05 5.97 -16.12
N LEU A 75 -15.10 6.72 -16.43
CA LEU A 75 -16.18 7.04 -15.49
C LEU A 75 -17.10 5.83 -15.20
N ASP A 76 -16.57 4.61 -15.30
CA ASP A 76 -17.21 3.47 -14.67
C ASP A 76 -16.90 3.57 -13.19
N THR A 77 -17.97 3.74 -12.43
CA THR A 77 -18.01 3.76 -10.97
C THR A 77 -17.56 2.42 -10.42
N GLN A 78 -16.27 2.09 -10.53
CA GLN A 78 -15.66 1.24 -9.54
C GLN A 78 -15.41 2.14 -8.35
N THR A 79 -16.49 2.30 -7.59
CA THR A 79 -16.47 2.36 -6.13
C THR A 79 -15.17 1.70 -5.70
N GLU A 80 -14.23 2.49 -5.19
CA GLU A 80 -13.17 1.95 -4.34
C GLU A 80 -13.91 0.99 -3.42
N VAL A 81 -13.69 -0.32 -3.61
CA VAL A 81 -14.20 -1.33 -2.70
C VAL A 81 -13.69 -0.85 -1.37
N ARG A 82 -14.56 -0.24 -0.57
CA ARG A 82 -14.27 0.08 0.81
C ARG A 82 -13.91 -1.29 1.36
N ARG A 83 -12.62 -1.54 1.49
CA ARG A 83 -12.09 -2.75 2.13
C ARG A 83 -12.42 -2.56 3.60
N SER A 84 -13.70 -2.71 3.94
CA SER A 84 -14.10 -2.90 5.32
C SER A 84 -13.55 -4.26 5.67
N ILE A 85 -12.70 -4.30 6.68
CA ILE A 85 -12.37 -5.56 7.32
C ILE A 85 -13.59 -5.85 8.20
N PRO A 86 -14.50 -6.77 7.82
CA PRO A 86 -15.52 -7.21 8.77
C PRO A 86 -14.80 -7.71 10.03
N GLU A 87 -15.25 -7.27 11.20
CA GLU A 87 -14.71 -7.68 12.51
C GLU A 87 -13.35 -7.08 12.91
N ALA A 88 -13.11 -5.80 12.60
CA ALA A 88 -11.92 -5.06 13.03
C ALA A 88 -11.63 -5.19 14.55
N ASP A 89 -12.64 -5.12 15.41
CA ASP A 89 -12.47 -5.24 16.87
C ASP A 89 -11.98 -6.63 17.29
N LEU A 90 -12.47 -7.69 16.63
CA LEU A 90 -12.03 -9.06 16.90
C LEU A 90 -10.56 -9.22 16.49
N LEU A 91 -10.19 -8.75 15.30
CA LEU A 91 -8.82 -8.80 14.80
C LEU A 91 -7.84 -8.01 15.67
N LEU A 92 -8.22 -6.79 16.09
CA LEU A 92 -7.42 -5.99 17.01
C LEU A 92 -7.23 -6.73 18.34
N SER A 93 -8.29 -7.32 18.90
CA SER A 93 -8.21 -8.07 20.14
C SER A 93 -7.33 -9.32 20.03
N LEU A 94 -7.36 -10.01 18.88
CA LEU A 94 -6.56 -11.19 18.61
C LEU A 94 -5.09 -10.83 18.48
N ARG A 95 -4.77 -9.82 17.66
CA ARG A 95 -3.39 -9.34 17.49
C ARG A 95 -2.80 -8.81 18.79
N GLN A 96 -3.60 -8.11 19.59
CA GLN A 96 -3.15 -7.63 20.90
C GLN A 96 -2.75 -8.79 21.84
N LYS A 97 -3.46 -9.92 21.79
CA LYS A 97 -3.11 -11.13 22.54
C LYS A 97 -1.87 -11.82 22.00
N MET A 98 -1.72 -11.90 20.67
CA MET A 98 -0.54 -12.49 20.03
C MET A 98 0.72 -11.72 20.40
N ILE A 99 0.71 -10.39 20.24
CA ILE A 99 1.85 -9.52 20.60
C ILE A 99 2.17 -9.65 22.09
N GLY A 100 1.15 -9.62 22.96
CA GLY A 100 1.34 -9.84 24.40
C GLY A 100 2.00 -11.19 24.74
N ALA A 101 1.57 -12.26 24.06
CA ALA A 101 2.14 -13.59 24.23
C ALA A 101 3.59 -13.67 23.73
N GLN A 102 3.91 -13.05 22.59
CA GLN A 102 5.28 -12.97 22.06
C GLN A 102 6.20 -12.22 23.03
N LEU A 103 5.78 -11.05 23.53
CA LEU A 103 6.56 -10.29 24.53
C LEU A 103 6.82 -11.12 25.79
N ARG A 104 5.82 -11.88 26.24
CA ARG A 104 5.97 -12.79 27.37
C ARG A 104 6.99 -13.89 27.06
N SER A 105 6.94 -14.49 25.88
CA SER A 105 7.87 -15.53 25.42
C SER A 105 9.30 -15.01 25.42
N HIS A 106 9.56 -13.92 24.70
CA HIS A 106 10.88 -13.28 24.61
C HIS A 106 11.41 -12.88 25.98
N ARG A 107 10.55 -12.32 26.85
CA ARG A 107 10.95 -12.00 28.23
C ARG A 107 11.36 -13.25 29.02
N THR A 108 10.62 -14.36 28.88
CA THR A 108 10.94 -15.61 29.59
C THR A 108 12.17 -16.30 29.02
N GLU A 109 12.38 -16.25 27.70
CA GLU A 109 13.57 -16.78 27.03
C GLU A 109 14.83 -16.01 27.43
N ALA A 110 14.71 -14.70 27.66
CA ALA A 110 15.78 -13.86 28.19
C ALA A 110 15.98 -13.98 29.73
N ASP A 111 15.25 -14.86 30.41
CA ASP A 111 15.27 -15.01 31.88
C ASP A 111 15.01 -13.70 32.68
N ILE A 112 14.27 -12.77 32.08
CA ILE A 112 13.96 -11.48 32.71
C ILE A 112 12.65 -11.59 33.49
N SER A 113 12.67 -11.31 34.79
CA SER A 113 11.42 -11.24 35.56
C SER A 113 10.58 -10.02 35.15
N LEU A 114 9.25 -10.17 35.21
CA LEU A 114 8.31 -9.07 34.91
C LEU A 114 8.60 -7.81 35.75
N ARG A 115 8.98 -7.98 37.03
CA ARG A 115 9.34 -6.86 37.92
C ARG A 115 10.62 -6.16 37.50
N LYS A 116 11.63 -6.92 37.02
CA LYS A 116 12.89 -6.37 36.52
C LYS A 116 12.63 -5.52 35.28
N LEU A 117 11.90 -6.06 34.30
CA LEU A 117 11.57 -5.34 33.06
C LEU A 117 10.73 -4.07 33.34
N ALA A 118 9.70 -4.20 34.18
CA ALA A 118 8.87 -3.09 34.62
C ALA A 118 9.70 -1.96 35.25
N LYS A 119 10.67 -2.31 36.11
CA LYS A 119 11.58 -1.34 36.74
C LYS A 119 12.49 -0.65 35.72
N THR A 120 13.10 -1.42 34.81
CA THR A 120 13.99 -0.88 33.76
C THR A 120 13.26 0.14 32.89
N LEU A 121 12.02 -0.16 32.50
CA LEU A 121 11.22 0.66 31.59
C LEU A 121 10.37 1.72 32.29
N HIS A 122 10.41 1.78 33.63
CA HIS A 122 9.55 2.66 34.44
C HIS A 122 8.05 2.46 34.16
N ILE A 123 7.65 1.23 33.82
CA ILE A 123 6.27 0.83 33.57
C ILE A 123 5.73 0.13 34.81
N PRO A 124 4.51 0.45 35.30
CA PRO A 124 3.92 -0.27 36.42
C PRO A 124 3.82 -1.78 36.14
N PRO A 125 4.21 -2.68 37.06
CA PRO A 125 4.16 -4.13 36.82
C PRO A 125 2.77 -4.63 36.42
N SER A 126 1.70 -4.05 36.96
CA SER A 126 0.32 -4.38 36.60
C SER A 126 0.01 -4.04 35.13
N ARG A 127 0.59 -2.96 34.60
CA ARG A 127 0.41 -2.53 33.20
C ARG A 127 1.15 -3.46 32.25
N LEU A 128 2.43 -3.75 32.53
CA LEU A 128 3.23 -4.71 31.75
C LEU A 128 2.58 -6.10 31.75
N SER A 129 2.03 -6.52 32.89
CA SER A 129 1.28 -7.77 32.99
C SER A 129 -0.02 -7.75 32.18
N ALA A 130 -0.71 -6.61 32.08
CA ALA A 130 -1.90 -6.45 31.25
C ALA A 130 -1.58 -6.49 29.74
N TYR A 131 -0.40 -5.99 29.36
CA TYR A 131 0.15 -6.09 28.00
C TYR A 131 0.44 -7.53 27.61
N GLU A 132 1.18 -8.27 28.45
CA GLU A 132 1.52 -9.68 28.20
C GLU A 132 0.27 -10.59 28.10
N ARG A 133 -0.85 -10.20 28.73
CA ARG A 133 -2.14 -10.91 28.61
C ARG A 133 -2.98 -10.47 27.41
N GLY A 134 -2.58 -9.43 26.68
CA GLY A 134 -3.39 -8.80 25.63
C GLY A 134 -4.67 -8.15 26.12
N THR A 135 -4.80 -7.89 27.44
CA THR A 135 -5.99 -7.26 28.05
C THR A 135 -5.98 -5.74 27.94
N ARG A 136 -4.84 -5.16 27.53
CA ARG A 136 -4.66 -3.73 27.32
C ARG A 136 -3.84 -3.51 26.06
N ALA A 137 -4.24 -2.52 25.26
CA ALA A 137 -3.49 -2.10 24.10
C ALA A 137 -2.11 -1.56 24.48
N ILE A 138 -1.07 -1.95 23.74
CA ILE A 138 0.30 -1.50 23.98
C ILE A 138 0.57 -0.29 23.07
N PRO A 139 0.88 0.90 23.62
CA PRO A 139 1.32 2.04 22.82
C PRO A 139 2.59 1.71 22.03
N ILE A 140 2.71 2.17 20.79
CA ILE A 140 3.82 1.80 19.90
C ILE A 140 5.20 2.12 20.51
N ASN A 141 5.34 3.27 21.16
CA ASN A 141 6.56 3.70 21.83
C ASN A 141 6.91 2.82 23.05
N GLU A 142 5.90 2.27 23.74
CA GLU A 142 6.14 1.31 24.82
C GLU A 142 6.49 -0.07 24.24
N LEU A 143 5.89 -0.47 23.12
CA LEU A 143 6.25 -1.72 22.42
C LEU A 143 7.70 -1.67 21.93
N GLU A 144 8.13 -0.57 21.30
CA GLU A 144 9.51 -0.31 20.90
C GLU A 144 10.48 -0.44 22.07
N ALA A 145 10.17 0.24 23.19
CA ALA A 145 11.01 0.21 24.38
C ALA A 145 11.08 -1.19 25.01
N ILE A 146 9.97 -1.94 25.02
CA ILE A 146 9.94 -3.31 25.53
C ILE A 146 10.75 -4.24 24.61
N ALA A 147 10.54 -4.18 23.30
CA ALA A 147 11.28 -4.99 22.33
C ALA A 147 12.79 -4.76 22.44
N ALA A 148 13.22 -3.50 22.44
CA ALA A 148 14.63 -3.14 22.59
C ALA A 148 15.23 -3.61 23.94
N ALA A 149 14.46 -3.52 25.04
CA ALA A 149 14.92 -4.01 26.35
C ALA A 149 14.98 -5.55 26.45
N LEU A 150 14.36 -6.25 25.50
CA LEU A 150 14.42 -7.71 25.36
C LEU A 150 15.41 -8.14 24.26
N ASP A 151 16.14 -7.21 23.63
CA ASP A 151 17.07 -7.47 22.52
C ASP A 151 16.38 -7.99 21.23
N HIS A 152 15.14 -7.54 21.00
CA HIS A 152 14.36 -7.83 19.79
C HIS A 152 14.02 -6.54 19.02
N GLU A 153 13.83 -6.68 17.72
CA GLU A 153 13.36 -5.59 16.85
C GLU A 153 11.82 -5.50 16.87
N ILE A 154 11.27 -4.31 16.62
CA ILE A 154 9.81 -4.14 16.61
C ILE A 154 9.17 -4.88 15.43
N GLU A 155 9.94 -5.06 14.36
CA GLU A 155 9.58 -5.77 13.14
C GLU A 155 9.13 -7.20 13.40
N GLU A 156 9.67 -7.87 14.43
CA GLU A 156 9.29 -9.25 14.81
C GLU A 156 7.84 -9.37 15.32
N TYR A 157 7.22 -8.26 15.72
CA TYR A 157 5.84 -8.22 16.19
C TYR A 157 4.85 -7.84 15.08
N ILE A 158 5.34 -7.53 13.88
CA ILE A 158 4.49 -7.20 12.72
C ILE A 158 3.68 -8.43 12.33
N ASP A 159 2.46 -8.19 11.85
CA ASP A 159 1.63 -9.27 11.33
C ASP A 159 2.16 -9.76 9.98
N HIS A 160 2.45 -11.05 9.88
CA HIS A 160 2.93 -11.67 8.65
C HIS A 160 1.84 -12.50 7.95
N ASP A 161 0.70 -12.70 8.60
CA ASP A 161 -0.41 -13.51 8.11
C ASP A 161 -1.71 -12.68 8.03
N GLY A 162 -2.64 -13.14 7.19
CA GLY A 162 -3.98 -12.56 7.08
C GLY A 162 -4.06 -11.28 6.23
N PRO A 163 -5.24 -10.64 6.18
CA PRO A 163 -5.58 -9.65 5.15
C PRO A 163 -4.75 -8.36 5.23
N VAL A 164 -4.25 -8.01 6.40
CA VAL A 164 -3.38 -6.82 6.60
C VAL A 164 -1.97 -7.11 6.08
N ALA A 165 -1.42 -8.28 6.42
CA ALA A 165 -0.10 -8.69 5.96
C ALA A 165 -0.06 -8.90 4.44
N GLU A 166 -1.07 -9.55 3.86
CA GLU A 166 -1.21 -9.74 2.41
C GLU A 166 -1.19 -8.40 1.66
N LEU A 167 -1.93 -7.41 2.16
CA LEU A 167 -1.93 -6.07 1.57
C LEU A 167 -0.55 -5.41 1.68
N GLN A 168 0.09 -5.52 2.84
CA GLN A 168 1.42 -4.95 3.04
C GLN A 168 2.45 -5.58 2.08
N GLN A 169 2.42 -6.89 1.91
CA GLN A 169 3.28 -7.62 0.96
C GLN A 169 3.01 -7.18 -0.48
N GLN A 170 1.74 -6.99 -0.87
CA GLN A 170 1.41 -6.47 -2.19
C GLN A 170 1.98 -5.06 -2.43
N LEU A 171 1.87 -4.17 -1.44
CA LEU A 171 2.40 -2.81 -1.54
C LEU A 171 3.94 -2.81 -1.64
N GLN A 172 4.62 -3.63 -0.83
CA GLN A 172 6.07 -3.81 -0.90
C GLN A 172 6.51 -4.37 -2.26
N ALA A 173 5.80 -5.36 -2.80
CA ALA A 173 6.08 -5.91 -4.12
C ALA A 173 5.95 -4.83 -5.22
N ILE A 174 4.90 -4.01 -5.16
CA ILE A 174 4.71 -2.89 -6.10
C ILE A 174 5.86 -1.89 -5.99
N GLU A 175 6.29 -1.54 -4.76
CA GLU A 175 7.42 -0.64 -4.54
C GLU A 175 8.71 -1.20 -5.15
N MET A 176 9.00 -2.49 -4.94
CA MET A 176 10.18 -3.14 -5.50
C MET A 176 10.14 -3.20 -7.03
N LEU A 177 9.00 -3.55 -7.62
CA LEU A 177 8.81 -3.54 -9.07
C LEU A 177 8.98 -2.14 -9.66
N SER A 178 8.62 -1.09 -8.92
CA SER A 178 8.79 0.29 -9.36
C SER A 178 10.26 0.71 -9.46
N LYS A 179 11.16 0.05 -8.71
CA LYS A 179 12.62 0.30 -8.70
C LYS A 179 13.36 -0.40 -9.84
N LEU A 180 12.72 -1.29 -10.59
CA LEU A 180 13.31 -1.96 -11.75
C LEU A 180 13.62 -0.96 -12.88
N SER A 181 14.53 -1.34 -13.78
CA SER A 181 14.87 -0.51 -14.94
C SER A 181 13.64 -0.23 -15.82
N PRO A 182 13.61 0.88 -16.58
CA PRO A 182 12.50 1.17 -17.50
C PRO A 182 12.18 0.04 -18.47
N GLU A 183 13.20 -0.65 -18.98
CA GLU A 183 13.08 -1.75 -19.93
C GLU A 183 12.39 -2.98 -19.28
N LEU A 184 12.79 -3.33 -18.06
CA LEU A 184 12.17 -4.41 -17.31
C LEU A 184 10.73 -4.07 -16.90
N ARG A 185 10.47 -2.82 -16.50
CA ARG A 185 9.10 -2.38 -16.19
C ARG A 185 8.19 -2.43 -17.42
N ASP A 186 8.68 -2.03 -18.58
CA ASP A 186 7.95 -2.16 -19.85
C ASP A 186 7.69 -3.64 -20.18
N PHE A 187 8.71 -4.49 -20.07
CA PHE A 187 8.57 -5.93 -20.28
C PHE A 187 7.50 -6.55 -19.36
N LEU A 188 7.53 -6.24 -18.06
CA LEU A 188 6.57 -6.77 -17.09
C LEU A 188 5.15 -6.24 -17.27
N SER A 189 5.00 -5.02 -17.81
CA SER A 189 3.68 -4.40 -18.01
C SER A 189 2.83 -5.07 -19.10
N LYS A 190 3.43 -5.95 -19.91
CA LYS A 190 2.80 -6.62 -21.06
C LYS A 190 2.31 -8.01 -20.64
N PRO A 191 0.98 -8.29 -20.63
CA PRO A 191 0.45 -9.60 -20.22
C PRO A 191 0.98 -10.78 -21.03
N VAL A 192 1.29 -10.55 -22.31
CA VAL A 192 1.91 -11.56 -23.20
C VAL A 192 3.26 -12.08 -22.68
N ASN A 193 3.91 -11.34 -21.78
CA ASN A 193 5.20 -11.73 -21.23
C ASN A 193 5.13 -12.63 -20.00
N GLU A 194 3.93 -12.91 -19.48
CA GLU A 194 3.72 -13.81 -18.34
C GLU A 194 4.39 -15.19 -18.51
N PRO A 195 4.36 -15.86 -19.68
CA PRO A 195 5.05 -17.14 -19.86
C PRO A 195 6.55 -17.06 -19.61
N TYR A 196 7.22 -15.97 -19.99
CA TYR A 196 8.66 -15.80 -19.74
C TYR A 196 8.94 -15.68 -18.24
N LEU A 197 8.07 -15.01 -17.49
CA LEU A 197 8.20 -14.91 -16.03
C LEU A 197 7.99 -16.26 -15.34
N ARG A 198 7.04 -17.06 -15.83
CA ARG A 198 6.83 -18.43 -15.33
C ARG A 198 8.07 -19.29 -15.56
N ILE A 199 8.68 -19.20 -16.74
CA ILE A 199 9.94 -19.91 -17.05
C ILE A 199 11.06 -19.41 -16.14
N ALA A 200 11.25 -18.10 -16.02
CA ALA A 200 12.28 -17.53 -15.14
C ALA A 200 12.12 -18.01 -13.68
N LYS A 201 10.88 -18.06 -13.17
CA LYS A 201 10.57 -18.62 -11.84
C LYS A 201 10.96 -20.10 -11.75
N GLN A 202 10.53 -20.92 -12.71
CA GLN A 202 10.85 -22.35 -12.74
C GLN A 202 12.36 -22.58 -12.80
N LEU A 203 13.08 -21.82 -13.62
CA LEU A 203 14.54 -21.89 -13.71
C LEU A 203 15.20 -21.53 -12.37
N SER A 204 14.71 -20.52 -11.65
CA SER A 204 15.27 -20.12 -10.35
C SER A 204 15.11 -21.19 -9.25
N GLU A 205 14.16 -22.12 -9.41
CA GLU A 205 13.89 -23.21 -8.47
C GLU A 205 14.71 -24.48 -8.78
N LEU A 206 15.41 -24.52 -9.92
CA LEU A 206 16.23 -25.68 -10.30
C LEU A 206 17.58 -25.68 -9.57
N GLN A 207 18.09 -26.88 -9.28
CA GLN A 207 19.47 -27.06 -8.85
C GLN A 207 20.44 -26.61 -9.95
N VAL A 208 21.57 -26.03 -9.54
CA VAL A 208 22.56 -25.36 -10.42
C VAL A 208 23.05 -26.28 -11.56
N GLU A 209 23.17 -27.56 -11.27
CA GLU A 209 23.62 -28.61 -12.17
C GLU A 209 22.61 -28.85 -13.29
N LYS A 210 21.31 -28.85 -12.97
CA LYS A 210 20.23 -28.98 -13.98
C LYS A 210 20.14 -27.73 -14.85
N LEU A 211 20.40 -26.55 -14.29
CA LEU A 211 20.47 -25.30 -15.04
C LEU A 211 21.61 -25.31 -16.07
N ARG A 212 22.78 -25.84 -15.71
CA ARG A 212 23.91 -25.99 -16.64
C ARG A 212 23.56 -26.92 -17.80
N THR A 213 22.95 -28.07 -17.53
CA THR A 213 22.53 -29.00 -18.59
C THR A 213 21.50 -28.38 -19.54
N VAL A 214 20.56 -27.59 -19.02
CA VAL A 214 19.59 -26.84 -19.86
C VAL A 214 20.31 -25.79 -20.71
N ALA A 215 21.27 -25.07 -20.15
CA ALA A 215 22.05 -24.07 -20.88
C ALA A 215 22.93 -24.69 -21.98
N GLU A 216 23.57 -25.82 -21.70
CA GLU A 216 24.36 -26.61 -22.66
C GLU A 216 23.48 -27.11 -23.80
N GLY A 217 22.30 -27.67 -23.51
CA GLY A 217 21.35 -28.09 -24.53
C GLY A 217 20.85 -26.95 -25.42
N LEU A 218 20.64 -25.75 -24.87
CA LEU A 218 20.25 -24.57 -25.67
C LEU A 218 21.39 -24.06 -26.56
N LEU A 219 22.65 -24.14 -26.09
CA LEU A 219 23.84 -23.82 -26.87
C LEU A 219 24.03 -24.80 -28.04
N GLU A 220 23.80 -26.09 -27.83
CA GLU A 220 23.89 -27.10 -28.90
C GLU A 220 22.82 -26.93 -29.99
N ILE A 221 21.62 -26.44 -29.64
CA ILE A 221 20.53 -26.22 -30.62
C ILE A 221 20.74 -24.91 -31.42
N THR A 222 21.59 -24.01 -30.94
CA THR A 222 21.81 -22.68 -31.55
C THR A 222 23.11 -22.57 -32.36
N LEU A 223 23.91 -23.65 -32.44
CA LEU A 223 25.11 -23.80 -33.28
C LEU A 223 24.83 -24.64 -34.53
#